data_AF-A0A8H3DTG5-F1
#
_entry.id   AF-A0A8H3DTG5-F1
#
_cell.length_a   1.000
_cell.length_b   1.000
_cell.length_c   1.000
_cell.angle_alpha   90.00
_cell.angle_beta   90.00
_cell.angle_gamma   90.00
#
_symmetry.space_group_name_H-M   'P 1'
#
loop_
_entity.id
_entity.type
_entity.pdbx_description
1 polymer ?
#
loop_
_entity_poly.entity_id
_entity_poly.type
_entity_poly.pdbx_seq_one_letter_code
_entity_poly.pdbx_strand_id
1 'polypeptide(L)'
;ATGALSEIRRLYVQNGKVIQNSKTAISGMSAYDSITESFCTAQKTAFGDTNIFESKGGFTNLGKAFDNGMVLVMSLWDDHAANMLWLDSDYPVGADVSKAGVARGTCATTSGVPKDVEANYPNSSVTYSNIRFGDIGSTYGTSSTTTTAGSGTTTTTSAASSTTSTSSSGAAHYAQCGGTGWTGATTCVSPYTCTVLNPYYSQCL
;
A
#
# COMPACT_ATOMS: atom_id res chain seq x y z
N ALA A 1 5.31 19.21 -2.10
CA ALA A 1 4.47 19.67 -0.98
C ALA A 1 5.38 20.36 0.05
N THR A 2 4.93 21.43 0.71
CA THR A 2 5.72 22.18 1.72
C THR A 2 5.02 22.26 3.09
N GLY A 3 3.96 21.46 3.27
CA GLY A 3 3.18 21.44 4.50
C GLY A 3 3.83 20.55 5.56
N ALA A 4 3.51 20.80 6.83
CA ALA A 4 3.93 19.92 7.91
C ALA A 4 3.27 18.54 7.78
N LEU A 5 4.05 17.47 8.05
CA LEU A 5 3.51 16.12 8.22
C LEU A 5 2.49 16.14 9.37
N SER A 6 1.28 15.65 9.13
CA SER A 6 0.21 15.68 10.13
C SER A 6 -0.45 14.32 10.38
N GLU A 7 -0.39 13.42 9.39
CA GLU A 7 -1.05 12.12 9.47
C GLU A 7 -0.34 11.10 8.58
N ILE A 8 -0.15 9.88 9.08
CA ILE A 8 0.30 8.73 8.29
C ILE A 8 -0.86 7.73 8.20
N ARG A 9 -1.38 7.54 7.00
CA ARG A 9 -2.47 6.59 6.72
C ARG A 9 -1.96 5.27 6.16
N ARG A 10 -2.74 4.21 6.37
CA ARG A 10 -2.48 2.86 5.85
C ARG A 10 -3.69 2.32 5.12
N LEU A 11 -3.44 1.68 3.98
CA LEU A 11 -4.41 0.88 3.24
C LEU A 11 -3.76 -0.45 2.87
N TYR A 12 -4.58 -1.46 2.63
CA TYR A 12 -4.17 -2.74 2.06
C TYR A 12 -4.95 -2.99 0.77
N VAL A 13 -4.36 -3.73 -0.16
CA VAL A 13 -5.06 -4.24 -1.34
C VAL A 13 -4.80 -5.74 -1.41
N GLN A 14 -5.86 -6.53 -1.28
CA GLN A 14 -5.78 -8.00 -1.39
C GLN A 14 -6.89 -8.47 -2.31
N ASN A 15 -6.55 -9.33 -3.29
CA ASN A 15 -7.48 -9.82 -4.32
C ASN A 15 -8.25 -8.68 -5.02
N GLY A 16 -7.55 -7.57 -5.32
CA GLY A 16 -8.14 -6.38 -5.96
C GLY A 16 -9.04 -5.53 -5.08
N LYS A 17 -9.30 -5.92 -3.82
CA LYS A 17 -10.14 -5.18 -2.88
C LYS A 17 -9.30 -4.24 -2.01
N VAL A 18 -9.67 -2.96 -1.99
CA VAL A 18 -9.10 -1.97 -1.05
C VAL A 18 -9.67 -2.23 0.35
N ILE A 19 -8.79 -2.36 1.33
CA ILE A 19 -9.11 -2.63 2.73
C ILE A 19 -8.53 -1.47 3.56
N GLN A 20 -9.40 -0.78 4.30
CA GLN A 20 -9.01 0.28 5.23
C GLN A 20 -8.26 -0.32 6.42
N ASN A 21 -7.40 0.48 7.06
CA ASN A 21 -6.73 0.05 8.28
C ASN A 21 -7.75 -0.27 9.38
N SER A 22 -7.38 -1.16 10.29
CA SER A 22 -8.19 -1.44 11.48
C SER A 22 -8.26 -0.22 12.39
N LYS A 23 -9.39 -0.05 13.08
CA LYS A 23 -9.51 0.94 14.15
C LYS A 23 -8.94 0.39 15.46
N THR A 24 -8.35 1.26 16.26
CA THR A 24 -7.97 0.93 17.64
C THR A 24 -9.18 0.56 18.47
N ALA A 25 -9.00 -0.41 19.37
CA ALA A 25 -10.02 -0.88 20.29
C ALA A 25 -9.44 -1.02 21.71
N ILE A 26 -8.98 0.11 22.27
CA ILE A 26 -8.38 0.17 23.60
C ILE A 26 -9.33 0.92 24.53
N SER A 27 -9.68 0.32 25.67
CA SER A 27 -10.57 0.94 26.65
C SER A 27 -10.00 2.28 27.14
N GLY A 28 -10.84 3.31 27.19
CA GLY A 28 -10.43 4.66 27.59
C GLY A 28 -9.65 5.46 26.52
N MET A 29 -9.47 4.92 25.31
CA MET A 29 -8.84 5.59 24.19
C MET A 29 -9.84 5.79 23.04
N SER A 30 -9.78 6.96 22.37
CA SER A 30 -10.53 7.18 21.13
C SER A 30 -10.16 6.15 20.06
N ALA A 31 -11.09 5.92 19.12
CA ALA A 31 -10.83 5.07 17.97
C ALA A 31 -10.03 5.84 16.90
N TYR A 32 -8.88 5.30 16.51
CA TYR A 32 -8.01 5.81 15.45
C TYR A 32 -7.75 4.70 14.42
N ASP A 33 -7.59 5.05 13.15
CA ASP A 33 -7.14 4.13 12.08
C ASP A 33 -5.91 4.65 11.33
N SER A 34 -5.32 5.74 11.81
CA SER A 34 -4.11 6.38 11.28
C SER A 34 -3.21 6.87 12.41
N ILE A 35 -1.96 7.19 12.08
CA ILE A 35 -1.00 7.74 13.05
C ILE A 35 -1.04 9.27 12.94
N THR A 36 -1.40 9.91 14.04
CA THR A 36 -1.36 11.36 14.26
C THR A 36 -0.64 11.65 15.59
N GLU A 37 -0.28 12.91 15.87
CA GLU A 37 0.26 13.29 17.19
C GLU A 37 -0.72 12.98 18.34
N SER A 38 -2.02 13.16 18.10
CA SER A 38 -3.06 12.84 19.09
C SER A 38 -3.16 11.34 19.35
N PHE A 39 -3.09 10.51 18.31
CA PHE A 39 -2.99 9.05 18.45
C PHE A 39 -1.73 8.66 19.25
N CYS A 40 -0.56 9.22 18.91
CA CYS A 40 0.69 8.89 19.61
C CYS A 40 0.59 9.21 21.11
N THR A 41 0.07 10.38 21.46
CA THR A 41 -0.12 10.80 22.85
C THR A 41 -1.14 9.92 23.59
N ALA A 42 -2.28 9.63 22.95
CA ALA A 42 -3.33 8.80 23.53
C ALA A 42 -2.84 7.36 23.76
N GLN A 43 -2.18 6.75 22.78
CA GLN A 43 -1.62 5.41 22.88
C GLN A 43 -0.55 5.33 23.97
N LYS A 44 0.40 6.27 24.00
CA LYS A 44 1.47 6.27 25.00
C LYS A 44 0.92 6.39 26.42
N THR A 45 -0.09 7.23 26.62
CA THR A 45 -0.79 7.34 27.89
C THR A 45 -1.52 6.04 28.25
N ALA A 46 -2.29 5.48 27.32
CA ALA A 46 -3.07 4.26 27.56
C ALA A 46 -2.20 3.04 27.89
N PHE A 47 -1.00 2.95 27.29
CA PHE A 47 -0.08 1.83 27.53
C PHE A 47 0.89 2.09 28.69
N GLY A 48 0.88 3.28 29.29
CA GLY A 48 1.79 3.65 30.38
C GLY A 48 3.24 3.85 29.93
N ASP A 49 3.45 4.12 28.64
CA ASP A 49 4.76 4.33 28.04
C ASP A 49 5.18 5.81 28.13
N THR A 50 6.47 6.05 28.32
CA THR A 50 7.02 7.40 28.13
C THR A 50 6.92 7.79 26.65
N ASN A 51 6.37 8.98 26.36
CA ASN A 51 6.26 9.49 25.00
C ASN A 51 7.60 10.06 24.48
N ILE A 52 8.56 9.17 24.24
CA ILE A 52 9.89 9.53 23.73
C ILE A 52 9.79 10.12 22.32
N PHE A 53 8.82 9.69 21.51
CA PHE A 53 8.58 10.23 20.17
C PHE A 53 8.33 11.74 20.20
N GLU A 54 7.42 12.18 21.06
CA GLU A 54 7.14 13.61 21.27
C GLU A 54 8.39 14.34 21.79
N SER A 55 9.11 13.76 22.76
CA SER A 55 10.35 14.36 23.29
C SER A 55 11.45 14.56 22.24
N LYS A 56 11.39 13.82 21.13
CA LYS A 56 12.31 13.93 19.99
C LYS A 56 11.78 14.84 18.87
N GLY A 57 10.69 15.56 19.11
CA GLY A 57 10.10 16.53 18.19
C GLY A 57 9.04 15.95 17.26
N GLY A 58 8.50 14.76 17.58
CA GLY A 58 7.28 14.22 16.99
C GLY A 58 7.22 14.26 15.46
N PHE A 59 6.05 14.64 14.93
CA PHE A 59 5.83 14.74 13.49
C PHE A 59 6.64 15.86 12.84
N THR A 60 6.96 16.92 13.60
CA THR A 60 7.78 18.03 13.08
C THR A 60 9.15 17.55 12.65
N ASN A 61 9.85 16.79 13.49
CA ASN A 61 11.19 16.30 13.15
C ASN A 61 11.15 15.12 12.19
N LEU A 62 10.12 14.27 12.26
CA LEU A 62 9.92 13.21 11.26
C LEU A 62 9.66 13.80 9.87
N GLY A 63 8.84 14.84 9.76
CA GLY A 63 8.59 15.57 8.50
C GLY A 63 9.86 16.16 7.92
N LYS A 64 10.68 16.83 8.73
CA LYS A 64 11.99 17.35 8.29
C LYS A 64 12.94 16.25 7.78
N ALA A 65 12.89 15.06 8.39
CA ALA A 65 13.68 13.93 7.91
C ALA A 65 13.20 13.47 6.51
N PHE A 66 11.89 13.44 6.27
CA PHE A 66 11.35 13.16 4.93
C PHE A 66 11.72 14.24 3.91
N ASP A 67 11.66 15.52 4.29
CA ASP A 67 12.00 16.65 3.41
C ASP A 67 13.48 16.60 2.97
N ASN A 68 14.37 16.09 3.82
CA ASN A 68 15.79 15.91 3.50
C ASN A 68 16.08 14.70 2.60
N GLY A 69 15.07 13.88 2.32
CA GLY A 69 15.22 12.61 1.62
C GLY A 69 15.73 11.49 2.55
N MET A 70 15.18 10.30 2.36
CA MET A 70 15.55 9.10 3.11
C MET A 70 15.89 7.96 2.16
N VAL A 71 16.68 6.99 2.66
CA VAL A 71 17.02 5.77 1.93
C VAL A 71 16.05 4.66 2.29
N LEU A 72 15.50 3.97 1.29
CA LEU A 72 14.68 2.77 1.48
C LEU A 72 15.58 1.58 1.86
N VAL A 73 15.22 0.88 2.94
CA VAL A 73 15.88 -0.36 3.39
C VAL A 73 14.86 -1.50 3.38
N MET A 74 15.26 -2.67 2.87
CA MET A 74 14.50 -3.92 2.93
C MET A 74 15.37 -4.98 3.61
N SER A 75 14.82 -5.70 4.59
CA SER A 75 15.58 -6.68 5.40
C SER A 75 14.71 -7.85 5.85
N LEU A 76 15.38 -8.98 6.16
CA LEU A 76 14.84 -10.15 6.85
C LEU A 76 15.84 -10.50 7.95
N TRP A 77 15.39 -10.58 9.19
CA TRP A 77 16.24 -10.72 10.37
C TRP A 77 15.47 -11.35 11.53
N ASP A 78 16.18 -12.04 12.42
CA ASP A 78 15.70 -12.43 13.75
C ASP A 78 16.37 -11.56 14.82
N ASP A 79 15.85 -11.61 16.04
CA ASP A 79 16.18 -10.64 17.10
C ASP A 79 16.84 -11.31 18.30
N HIS A 80 18.16 -11.16 18.41
CA HIS A 80 18.93 -11.67 19.55
C HIS A 80 18.67 -10.94 20.88
N ALA A 81 18.07 -9.74 20.86
CA ALA A 81 17.84 -8.97 22.08
C ALA A 81 16.50 -9.30 22.73
N ALA A 82 15.45 -9.44 21.93
CA ALA A 82 14.08 -9.62 22.43
C ALA A 82 13.27 -10.68 21.68
N ASN A 83 13.91 -11.53 20.87
CA ASN A 83 13.30 -12.68 20.20
C ASN A 83 12.05 -12.31 19.36
N MET A 84 11.98 -11.09 18.82
CA MET A 84 10.85 -10.54 18.06
C MET A 84 9.54 -10.42 18.86
N LEU A 85 9.57 -10.67 20.18
CA LEU A 85 8.36 -10.73 21.01
C LEU A 85 7.63 -9.39 21.10
N TRP A 86 8.36 -8.29 20.95
CA TRP A 86 7.78 -6.94 20.91
C TRP A 86 6.89 -6.71 19.68
N LEU A 87 6.99 -7.56 18.65
CA LEU A 87 6.20 -7.51 17.42
C LEU A 87 5.04 -8.50 17.42
N ASP A 88 5.24 -9.75 17.88
CA ASP A 88 4.28 -10.85 17.62
C ASP A 88 3.84 -11.65 18.86
N SER A 89 4.26 -11.27 20.06
CA SER A 89 3.98 -11.97 21.32
C SER A 89 3.56 -10.97 22.41
N ASP A 90 3.54 -11.40 23.67
CA ASP A 90 3.46 -10.54 24.85
C ASP A 90 4.83 -9.92 25.19
N TYR A 91 4.87 -8.59 25.31
CA TYR A 91 6.09 -7.87 25.70
C TYR A 91 5.78 -6.60 26.53
N PRO A 92 6.55 -6.31 27.61
CA PRO A 92 7.70 -7.05 28.12
C PRO A 92 7.36 -8.45 28.67
N VAL A 93 8.30 -9.39 28.59
CA VAL A 93 8.10 -10.75 29.09
C VAL A 93 7.81 -10.72 30.60
N GLY A 94 6.76 -11.43 31.01
CA GLY A 94 6.31 -11.48 32.41
C GLY A 94 5.40 -10.32 32.83
N ALA A 95 5.10 -9.37 31.94
CA ALA A 95 4.07 -8.37 32.20
C ALA A 95 2.67 -9.01 32.21
N ASP A 96 1.75 -8.38 32.93
CA ASP A 96 0.34 -8.77 32.96
C ASP A 96 -0.30 -8.54 31.58
N VAL A 97 -0.67 -9.63 30.91
CA VAL A 97 -1.24 -9.64 29.55
C VAL A 97 -2.59 -8.93 29.45
N SER A 98 -3.27 -8.69 30.58
CA SER A 98 -4.51 -7.90 30.60
C SER A 98 -4.26 -6.39 30.47
N LYS A 99 -3.01 -5.92 30.65
CA LYS A 99 -2.65 -4.51 30.48
C LYS A 99 -2.56 -4.15 29.00
N ALA A 100 -3.20 -3.03 28.64
CA ALA A 100 -3.20 -2.52 27.29
C ALA A 100 -1.77 -2.31 26.77
N GLY A 101 -1.48 -2.83 25.57
CA GLY A 101 -0.18 -2.71 24.92
C GLY A 101 0.82 -3.85 25.20
N VAL A 102 0.50 -4.77 26.13
CA VAL A 102 1.38 -5.92 26.42
C VAL A 102 1.31 -6.96 25.29
N ALA A 103 0.11 -7.45 24.97
CA ALA A 103 -0.09 -8.42 23.89
C ALA A 103 -0.01 -7.73 22.50
N ARG A 104 0.95 -8.15 21.66
CA ARG A 104 1.14 -7.64 20.28
C ARG A 104 0.82 -8.66 19.19
N GLY A 105 0.77 -9.93 19.55
CA GLY A 105 0.38 -11.02 18.66
C GLY A 105 0.02 -12.28 19.43
N THR A 106 0.13 -13.42 18.76
CA THR A 106 -0.30 -14.73 19.27
C THR A 106 0.84 -15.74 19.36
N CYS A 107 2.05 -15.35 18.98
CA CYS A 107 3.23 -16.20 19.13
C CYS A 107 3.51 -16.41 20.63
N ALA A 108 4.06 -17.58 20.96
CA ALA A 108 4.41 -17.90 22.33
C ALA A 108 5.55 -17.01 22.84
N THR A 109 5.56 -16.67 24.13
CA THR A 109 6.66 -15.91 24.76
C THR A 109 8.00 -16.64 24.74
N THR A 110 8.02 -17.92 24.36
CA THR A 110 9.22 -18.74 24.17
C THR A 110 9.65 -18.85 22.70
N SER A 111 8.95 -18.23 21.74
CA SER A 111 9.33 -18.26 20.33
C SER A 111 10.45 -17.28 19.99
N GLY A 112 10.91 -17.31 18.74
CA GLY A 112 11.78 -16.28 18.18
C GLY A 112 13.24 -16.30 18.65
N VAL A 113 13.63 -17.29 19.47
CA VAL A 113 15.05 -17.51 19.83
C VAL A 113 15.84 -17.75 18.53
N PRO A 114 16.85 -16.92 18.19
CA PRO A 114 17.53 -16.99 16.90
C PRO A 114 18.00 -18.38 16.51
N LYS A 115 18.72 -19.05 17.45
CA LYS A 115 19.19 -20.42 17.26
C LYS A 115 18.08 -21.40 16.86
N ASP A 116 16.89 -21.25 17.42
CA ASP A 116 15.77 -22.14 17.14
C ASP A 116 15.12 -21.79 15.80
N VAL A 117 14.95 -20.51 15.48
CA VAL A 117 14.36 -20.07 14.21
C VAL A 117 15.27 -20.42 13.03
N GLU A 118 16.57 -20.15 13.14
CA GLU A 118 17.57 -20.48 12.13
C GLU A 118 17.64 -21.99 11.87
N ALA A 119 17.57 -22.82 12.92
CA ALA A 119 17.65 -24.27 12.78
C ALA A 119 16.35 -24.88 12.22
N ASN A 120 15.19 -24.41 12.67
CA ASN A 120 13.90 -25.01 12.32
C ASN A 120 13.30 -24.44 11.03
N TYR A 121 13.59 -23.18 10.71
CA TYR A 121 13.04 -22.48 9.55
C TYR A 121 14.11 -21.78 8.68
N PRO A 122 15.21 -22.46 8.30
CA PRO A 122 16.33 -21.85 7.57
C PRO A 122 15.96 -21.34 6.17
N ASN A 123 14.86 -21.86 5.60
CA ASN A 123 14.39 -21.50 4.26
C ASN A 123 13.30 -20.42 4.29
N SER A 124 13.09 -19.76 5.43
CA SER A 124 12.19 -18.62 5.54
C SER A 124 12.62 -17.52 4.57
N SER A 125 11.66 -16.94 3.86
CA SER A 125 11.93 -15.90 2.87
C SER A 125 10.80 -14.88 2.83
N VAL A 126 11.13 -13.67 2.37
CA VAL A 126 10.18 -12.60 2.11
C VAL A 126 10.41 -12.05 0.71
N THR A 127 9.34 -11.77 -0.03
CA THR A 127 9.40 -11.16 -1.35
C THR A 127 8.74 -9.79 -1.31
N TYR A 128 9.53 -8.74 -1.51
CA TYR A 128 9.04 -7.38 -1.76
C TYR A 128 9.04 -7.11 -3.26
N SER A 129 7.91 -6.66 -3.81
CA SER A 129 7.76 -6.39 -5.25
C SER A 129 6.77 -5.25 -5.49
N ASN A 130 6.66 -4.80 -6.75
CA ASN A 130 5.72 -3.74 -7.16
C ASN A 130 5.84 -2.46 -6.30
N ILE A 131 7.08 -2.05 -6.00
CA ILE A 131 7.37 -0.82 -5.26
C ILE A 131 6.88 0.38 -6.08
N ARG A 132 6.04 1.23 -5.47
CA ARG A 132 5.50 2.45 -6.06
C ARG A 132 5.54 3.57 -5.03
N PHE A 133 5.84 4.78 -5.47
CA PHE A 133 5.77 6.01 -4.69
C PHE A 133 5.31 7.15 -5.60
N GLY A 134 4.62 8.14 -5.04
CA GLY A 134 4.04 9.23 -5.81
C GLY A 134 2.96 9.96 -5.02
N ASP A 135 2.14 10.72 -5.73
CA ASP A 135 1.06 11.49 -5.15
C ASP A 135 0.03 10.59 -4.44
N ILE A 136 -0.60 11.10 -3.38
CA ILE A 136 -1.61 10.35 -2.61
C ILE A 136 -2.74 9.91 -3.55
N GLY A 137 -3.05 8.61 -3.53
CA GLY A 137 -4.08 8.01 -4.40
C GLY A 137 -3.58 7.56 -5.77
N SER A 138 -2.33 7.84 -6.17
CA SER A 138 -1.79 7.44 -7.48
C SER A 138 -1.16 6.04 -7.53
N THR A 139 -0.90 5.44 -6.36
CA THR A 139 -0.09 4.22 -6.26
C THR A 139 -0.91 2.92 -6.15
N TYR A 140 -2.24 3.01 -6.17
CA TYR A 140 -3.16 1.87 -6.13
C TYR A 140 -4.42 2.13 -6.97
N GLY A 141 -5.09 1.06 -7.42
CA GLY A 141 -6.25 1.13 -8.32
C GLY A 141 -5.88 0.95 -9.81
N THR A 142 -6.83 0.49 -10.61
CA THR A 142 -6.76 0.58 -12.08
C THR A 142 -6.85 2.06 -12.46
N SER A 143 -5.89 2.59 -13.22
CA SER A 143 -5.96 3.95 -13.79
C SER A 143 -7.29 4.15 -14.52
N SER A 144 -8.26 4.73 -13.82
CA SER A 144 -9.42 5.39 -14.41
C SER A 144 -9.00 6.84 -14.61
N THR A 145 -8.47 7.15 -15.79
CA THR A 145 -8.28 8.54 -16.21
C THR A 145 -9.65 9.12 -16.51
N THR A 146 -10.34 9.57 -15.46
CA THR A 146 -11.58 10.34 -15.60
C THR A 146 -11.21 11.79 -15.84
N THR A 147 -11.02 12.18 -17.11
CA THR A 147 -11.06 13.60 -17.49
C THR A 147 -12.51 14.03 -17.64
N THR A 148 -13.10 14.58 -16.58
CA THR A 148 -14.33 15.36 -16.68
C THR A 148 -13.95 16.80 -17.03
N ALA A 149 -14.06 17.18 -18.30
CA ALA A 149 -14.17 18.58 -18.70
C ALA A 149 -15.63 18.84 -19.08
N GLY A 150 -16.39 19.46 -18.18
CA GLY A 150 -17.72 19.97 -18.46
C GLY A 150 -17.64 21.14 -19.43
N SER A 151 -18.18 20.94 -20.63
CA SER A 151 -18.42 21.94 -21.65
C SER A 151 -19.68 22.74 -21.34
N GLY A 152 -19.54 24.05 -21.18
CA GLY A 152 -20.59 25.04 -21.40
C GLY A 152 -20.32 25.79 -22.70
N THR A 153 -21.13 25.50 -23.72
CA THR A 153 -21.19 26.11 -25.07
C THR A 153 -21.35 27.64 -24.96
N THR A 154 -20.81 28.51 -25.83
CA THR A 154 -21.33 28.76 -27.20
C THR A 154 -20.38 29.63 -28.05
N THR A 155 -20.17 29.20 -29.32
CA THR A 155 -19.87 29.95 -30.58
C THR A 155 -18.80 31.07 -30.58
N THR A 156 -17.85 31.18 -31.51
CA THR A 156 -17.82 30.87 -32.96
C THR A 156 -16.37 30.98 -33.48
N THR A 157 -16.17 30.47 -34.70
CA THR A 157 -15.13 30.80 -35.71
C THR A 157 -13.73 30.17 -35.68
N SER A 158 -13.51 29.39 -36.77
CA SER A 158 -12.35 29.39 -37.68
C SER A 158 -11.33 28.25 -37.60
N ALA A 159 -11.64 27.24 -38.43
CA ALA A 159 -10.79 26.54 -39.40
C ALA A 159 -9.38 26.07 -38.97
N ALA A 160 -9.24 24.75 -38.79
CA ALA A 160 -8.05 24.00 -39.19
C ALA A 160 -8.39 22.53 -39.45
N SER A 161 -7.70 21.98 -40.45
CA SER A 161 -7.97 20.76 -41.20
C SER A 161 -8.24 19.48 -40.39
N SER A 162 -9.34 18.83 -40.76
CA SER A 162 -9.57 17.41 -40.60
C SER A 162 -8.63 16.60 -41.50
N THR A 163 -7.88 15.68 -40.91
CA THR A 163 -7.45 14.47 -41.61
C THR A 163 -8.10 13.27 -40.95
N THR A 164 -9.08 12.75 -41.66
CA THR A 164 -9.73 11.46 -41.51
C THR A 164 -8.69 10.35 -41.47
N SER A 165 -8.77 9.42 -40.52
CA SER A 165 -8.25 8.06 -40.71
C SER A 165 -9.04 7.05 -39.88
N THR A 166 -10.20 6.69 -40.43
CA THR A 166 -10.61 5.28 -40.49
C THR A 166 -9.41 4.44 -40.96
N SER A 167 -8.83 3.63 -40.09
CA SER A 167 -7.97 2.52 -40.53
C SER A 167 -8.05 1.34 -39.56
N SER A 168 -8.69 0.32 -40.08
CA SER A 168 -8.90 -1.03 -39.57
C SER A 168 -7.60 -1.85 -39.52
N SER A 169 -6.60 -1.39 -38.76
CA SER A 169 -5.43 -2.22 -38.46
C SER A 169 -5.70 -3.01 -37.17
N GLY A 170 -5.57 -4.33 -37.24
CA GLY A 170 -5.80 -5.19 -36.08
C GLY A 170 -4.90 -4.84 -34.89
N ALA A 171 -5.19 -5.40 -33.72
CA ALA A 171 -4.34 -5.31 -32.53
C ALA A 171 -2.94 -5.89 -32.81
N ALA A 172 -1.90 -5.22 -32.30
CA ALA A 172 -0.51 -5.66 -32.45
C ALA A 172 -0.25 -7.01 -31.76
N HIS A 173 0.90 -7.65 -32.06
CA HIS A 173 1.34 -8.84 -31.33
C HIS A 173 1.33 -8.57 -29.82
N TYR A 174 0.77 -9.49 -29.03
CA TYR A 174 0.57 -9.40 -27.58
C TYR A 174 -0.44 -8.36 -27.09
N ALA A 175 -1.07 -7.59 -27.98
CA ALA A 175 -2.15 -6.68 -27.60
C ALA A 175 -3.48 -7.43 -27.40
N GLN A 176 -4.37 -6.85 -26.61
CA GLN A 176 -5.70 -7.40 -26.37
C GLN A 176 -6.57 -7.26 -27.63
N CYS A 177 -7.31 -8.30 -27.95
CA CYS A 177 -8.18 -8.39 -29.12
C CYS A 177 -9.59 -8.89 -28.79
N GLY A 178 -9.93 -9.06 -27.52
CA GLY A 178 -11.23 -9.58 -27.10
C GLY A 178 -11.37 -9.73 -25.59
N GLY A 179 -12.57 -10.12 -25.16
CA GLY A 179 -12.94 -10.27 -23.76
C GLY A 179 -14.23 -9.53 -23.41
N THR A 180 -14.91 -9.97 -22.36
CA THR A 180 -16.14 -9.32 -21.86
C THR A 180 -15.85 -7.87 -21.50
N GLY A 181 -16.52 -6.94 -22.17
CA GLY A 181 -16.34 -5.49 -21.99
C GLY A 181 -15.27 -4.84 -22.88
N TRP A 182 -14.59 -5.60 -23.75
CA TRP A 182 -13.63 -5.06 -24.71
C TRP A 182 -14.32 -4.32 -25.86
N THR A 183 -13.89 -3.09 -26.14
CA THR A 183 -14.41 -2.23 -27.23
C THR A 183 -13.36 -1.85 -28.27
N GLY A 184 -12.13 -2.39 -28.15
CA GLY A 184 -11.04 -2.14 -29.09
C GLY A 184 -11.06 -3.07 -30.29
N ALA A 185 -9.92 -3.16 -30.99
CA ALA A 185 -9.78 -4.03 -32.16
C ALA A 185 -10.09 -5.49 -31.80
N THR A 186 -10.92 -6.15 -32.63
CA THR A 186 -11.29 -7.56 -32.46
C THR A 186 -10.53 -8.51 -33.40
N THR A 187 -9.72 -7.94 -34.29
CA THR A 187 -8.81 -8.64 -35.19
C THR A 187 -7.38 -8.31 -34.82
N CYS A 188 -6.43 -9.16 -35.21
CA CYS A 188 -5.00 -8.94 -34.98
C CYS A 188 -4.29 -8.55 -36.28
N VAL A 189 -3.16 -7.83 -36.17
CA VAL A 189 -2.27 -7.63 -37.32
C VAL A 189 -1.76 -9.00 -37.76
N SER A 190 -1.76 -9.28 -39.07
CA SER A 190 -1.16 -10.50 -39.61
C SER A 190 0.32 -10.60 -39.19
N PRO A 191 0.83 -11.78 -38.77
CA PRO A 191 0.24 -13.12 -38.87
C PRO A 191 -0.51 -13.60 -37.61
N TYR A 192 -0.80 -12.71 -36.65
CA TYR A 192 -1.29 -13.11 -35.33
C TYR A 192 -2.78 -13.43 -35.32
N THR A 193 -3.19 -14.29 -34.39
CA THR A 193 -4.57 -14.71 -34.19
C THR A 193 -5.05 -14.31 -32.80
N CYS A 194 -6.30 -13.85 -32.73
CA CYS A 194 -6.90 -13.50 -31.45
C CYS A 194 -7.23 -14.76 -30.64
N THR A 195 -6.42 -15.04 -29.63
CA THR A 195 -6.54 -16.24 -28.79
C THR A 195 -7.23 -15.88 -27.47
N VAL A 196 -8.35 -16.54 -27.17
CA VAL A 196 -9.07 -16.34 -25.90
C VAL A 196 -8.25 -16.97 -24.76
N LEU A 197 -7.84 -16.17 -23.78
CA LEU A 197 -7.14 -16.66 -22.58
C LEU A 197 -8.11 -16.86 -21.42
N ASN A 198 -9.08 -15.96 -21.27
CA ASN A 198 -10.15 -16.07 -20.28
C ASN A 198 -11.38 -15.23 -20.71
N PRO A 199 -12.52 -15.32 -20.00
CA PRO A 199 -13.75 -14.62 -20.37
C PRO A 199 -13.64 -13.09 -20.50
N TYR A 200 -12.60 -12.48 -19.90
CA TYR A 200 -12.38 -11.03 -19.90
C TYR A 200 -11.19 -10.61 -20.77
N TYR A 201 -10.43 -11.55 -21.33
CA TYR A 201 -9.18 -11.26 -22.03
C TYR A 201 -8.87 -12.25 -23.16
N SER A 202 -8.68 -11.72 -24.36
CA SER A 202 -8.13 -12.42 -25.53
C SER A 202 -6.94 -11.65 -26.07
N GLN A 203 -5.88 -12.34 -26.49
CA GLN A 203 -4.61 -11.75 -26.88
C GLN A 203 -4.21 -12.16 -28.30
N CYS A 204 -3.61 -11.24 -29.06
CA CYS A 204 -2.98 -11.55 -30.34
C CYS A 204 -1.69 -12.35 -30.13
N LEU A 205 -1.65 -13.58 -30.62
CA LEU A 205 -0.51 -14.51 -30.58
C LEU A 205 -0.21 -15.10 -31.96
#